data_AF-A0A9P3UNP2-F1
#
_entry.id   AF-A0A9P3UNP2-F1
#
_cell.length_a   1.000
_cell.length_b   1.000
_cell.length_c   1.000
_cell.angle_alpha   90.00
_cell.angle_beta   90.00
_cell.angle_gamma   90.00
#
_symmetry.space_group_name_H-M   'P 1'
#
loop_
_entity.id
_entity.type
_entity.pdbx_description
1 polymer ?
#
loop_
_entity_poly.entity_id
_entity_poly.type
_entity_poly.pdbx_seq_one_letter_code
_entity_poly.pdbx_strand_id
1 'polypeptide(L)'
;MAQPPVRVYYTCPFSQPAKEHLESLLSNVSEWTSFSSVPYNPAHNGLSPSQLFQHLGNTFSETSYALIADQRTATELEGSAPTDPTLTVAAAWQITPGDEWDLYRGPQDLDSMPEDQRIALLRGLAEQRANQEAQESGGEEWFWEPNSEQRGIDAVLWQVKSVRADLAGAVYICSVYAVKDIRDMHLYFKRTADTSGGVFHPPAA
;
A
#
# COMPACT_ATOMS: atom_id res chain seq x y z
N MET A 1 23.88 4.43 3.71
CA MET A 1 23.26 4.31 2.38
C MET A 1 22.06 5.23 2.36
N ALA A 2 21.88 6.06 1.33
CA ALA A 2 20.71 6.94 1.24
C ALA A 2 19.46 6.10 0.93
N GLN A 3 18.36 6.36 1.62
CA GLN A 3 17.08 5.71 1.29
C GLN A 3 16.63 6.16 -0.11
N PRO A 4 16.09 5.25 -0.94
CA PRO A 4 15.52 5.62 -2.23
C PRO A 4 14.34 6.60 -2.02
N PRO A 5 14.14 7.56 -2.94
CA PRO A 5 13.06 8.53 -2.82
C PRO A 5 11.69 7.86 -2.94
N VAL A 6 10.71 8.40 -2.22
CA VAL A 6 9.30 8.07 -2.38
C VAL A 6 8.83 8.49 -3.76
N ARG A 7 8.27 7.55 -4.53
CA ARG A 7 7.78 7.81 -5.88
C ARG A 7 6.33 8.29 -5.85
N VAL A 8 6.08 9.38 -6.58
CA VAL A 8 4.73 9.95 -6.79
C VAL A 8 4.31 9.70 -8.23
N TYR A 9 3.19 9.00 -8.39
CA TYR A 9 2.65 8.58 -9.68
C TYR A 9 1.45 9.41 -10.06
N TYR A 10 1.51 10.05 -11.23
CA TYR A 10 0.42 10.86 -11.75
C TYR A 10 -0.42 9.99 -12.69
N THR A 11 -1.73 9.88 -12.41
CA THR A 11 -2.65 9.02 -13.18
C THR A 11 -3.55 9.79 -14.13
N CYS A 12 -3.49 11.13 -14.07
CA CYS A 12 -4.16 12.05 -14.98
C CYS A 12 -3.20 13.17 -15.41
N PRO A 13 -3.51 13.93 -16.48
CA PRO A 13 -2.67 15.04 -16.92
C PRO A 13 -2.84 16.25 -15.99
N PHE A 14 -1.91 16.43 -15.06
CA PHE A 14 -1.83 17.63 -14.24
C PHE A 14 -1.37 18.83 -15.06
N SER A 15 -1.88 20.02 -14.75
CA SER A 15 -1.24 21.25 -15.19
C SER A 15 0.16 21.41 -14.58
N GLN A 16 1.07 22.06 -15.30
CA GLN A 16 2.43 22.31 -14.80
C GLN A 16 2.44 23.04 -13.45
N PRO A 17 1.62 24.08 -13.20
CA PRO A 17 1.56 24.74 -11.90
C PRO A 17 1.06 23.83 -10.77
N ALA A 18 0.06 22.97 -11.02
CA ALA A 18 -0.44 22.04 -10.03
C ALA A 18 0.64 21.01 -9.63
N LYS A 19 1.42 20.54 -10.60
CA LYS A 19 2.54 19.64 -10.35
C LYS A 19 3.62 20.30 -9.50
N GLU A 20 4.05 21.50 -9.84
CA GLU A 20 5.06 22.26 -9.09
C GLU A 20 4.58 22.57 -7.66
N HIS A 21 3.29 22.88 -7.49
CA HIS A 21 2.69 23.10 -6.18
C HIS A 21 2.73 21.83 -5.33
N LEU A 22 2.28 20.68 -5.87
CA LEU A 22 2.32 19.40 -5.15
C LEU A 22 3.74 19.01 -4.73
N GLU A 23 4.71 19.15 -5.64
CA GLU A 23 6.12 18.83 -5.36
C GLU A 23 6.71 19.74 -4.27
N SER A 24 6.36 21.02 -4.27
CA SER A 24 6.73 21.96 -3.22
C SER A 24 6.14 21.57 -1.86
N LEU A 25 4.84 21.22 -1.81
CA LEU A 25 4.18 20.82 -0.57
C LEU A 25 4.79 19.53 -0.01
N LEU A 26 5.01 18.51 -0.85
CA LEU A 26 5.64 17.25 -0.42
C LEU A 26 7.06 17.47 0.14
N SER A 27 7.82 18.37 -0.48
CA SER A 27 9.16 18.72 0.00
C SER A 27 9.15 19.41 1.37
N ASN A 28 8.06 20.07 1.75
CA ASN A 28 7.91 20.76 3.04
C ASN A 28 7.45 19.83 4.17
N VAL A 29 6.87 18.67 3.86
CA VAL A 29 6.26 17.78 4.86
C VAL A 29 7.32 16.94 5.58
N SER A 30 8.47 16.65 4.97
CA SER A 30 9.56 15.91 5.60
C SER A 30 10.93 16.25 5.03
N GLU A 31 11.84 16.70 5.89
CA GLU A 31 13.26 16.90 5.57
C GLU A 31 14.00 15.56 5.34
N TRP A 32 13.42 14.45 5.83
CA TRP A 32 14.05 13.13 5.87
C TRP A 32 13.60 12.23 4.72
N THR A 33 12.59 12.64 3.98
CA THR A 33 11.98 11.85 2.91
C THR A 33 12.09 12.61 1.60
N SER A 34 12.94 12.14 0.70
CA SER A 34 13.00 12.69 -0.66
C SER A 34 11.87 12.12 -1.51
N PHE A 35 11.30 12.96 -2.39
CA PHE A 35 10.25 12.55 -3.32
C PHE A 35 10.76 12.61 -4.76
N SER A 36 10.26 11.71 -5.60
CA SER A 36 10.54 11.69 -7.04
C SER A 36 9.26 11.54 -7.82
N SER A 37 8.97 12.50 -8.69
CA SER A 37 7.83 12.45 -9.59
C SER A 37 8.07 11.50 -10.76
N VAL A 38 7.13 10.59 -10.97
CA VAL A 38 7.11 9.72 -12.16
C VAL A 38 6.28 10.40 -13.24
N PRO A 39 6.79 10.56 -14.47
CA PRO A 39 6.03 11.18 -15.56
C PRO A 39 4.67 10.51 -15.77
N TYR A 40 3.66 11.31 -16.11
CA TYR A 40 2.34 10.80 -16.47
C TYR A 40 2.46 9.80 -17.63
N ASN A 41 1.85 8.62 -17.45
CA ASN A 41 1.76 7.58 -18.47
C ASN A 41 0.28 7.30 -18.74
N PRO A 42 -0.21 7.48 -19.99
CA PRO A 42 -1.59 7.17 -20.34
C PRO A 42 -2.03 5.74 -20.01
N ALA A 43 -1.10 4.78 -19.98
CA ALA A 43 -1.38 3.39 -19.61
C ALA A 43 -1.82 3.23 -18.13
N HIS A 44 -1.54 4.22 -17.29
CA HIS A 44 -1.95 4.22 -15.88
C HIS A 44 -3.38 4.74 -15.68
N ASN A 45 -3.97 5.36 -16.71
CA ASN A 45 -5.28 5.98 -16.60
C ASN A 45 -6.37 4.90 -16.48
N GLY A 46 -7.26 5.06 -15.50
CA GLY A 46 -8.38 4.14 -15.25
C GLY A 46 -8.01 2.84 -14.53
N LEU A 47 -6.73 2.62 -14.21
CA LEU A 47 -6.31 1.51 -13.36
C LEU A 47 -6.74 1.74 -11.91
N SER A 48 -7.20 0.69 -11.23
CA SER A 48 -7.36 0.72 -9.77
C SER A 48 -6.00 0.97 -9.10
N PRO A 49 -5.95 1.53 -7.87
CA PRO A 49 -4.70 1.68 -7.13
C PRO A 49 -3.88 0.37 -7.05
N SER A 50 -4.56 -0.78 -6.94
CA SER A 50 -3.94 -2.10 -6.93
C SER A 50 -3.35 -2.50 -8.27
N GLN A 51 -4.08 -2.28 -9.36
CA GLN A 51 -3.58 -2.52 -10.73
C GLN A 51 -2.40 -1.63 -11.08
N LEU A 52 -2.46 -0.36 -10.66
CA LEU A 52 -1.35 0.59 -10.74
C LEU A 52 -0.16 0.06 -9.95
N PHE A 53 -0.36 -0.29 -8.69
CA PHE A 53 0.70 -0.79 -7.82
C PHE A 53 1.41 -2.02 -8.44
N GLN A 54 0.65 -2.97 -8.99
CA GLN A 54 1.18 -4.12 -9.72
C GLN A 54 1.96 -3.73 -10.97
N HIS A 55 1.41 -2.82 -11.77
CA HIS A 55 2.05 -2.35 -13.00
C HIS A 55 3.38 -1.63 -12.73
N LEU A 56 3.52 -1.05 -11.54
CA LEU A 56 4.68 -0.28 -11.11
C LEU A 56 5.78 -1.14 -10.46
N GLY A 57 5.48 -2.40 -10.11
CA GLY A 57 6.33 -3.28 -9.32
C GLY A 57 6.70 -4.58 -10.03
N ASN A 58 7.52 -4.52 -11.09
CA ASN A 58 8.07 -5.73 -11.73
C ASN A 58 8.97 -6.60 -10.81
N THR A 59 9.08 -6.29 -9.52
CA THR A 59 9.15 -7.27 -8.41
C THR A 59 8.73 -6.58 -7.10
N PHE A 60 7.79 -7.16 -6.34
CA PHE A 60 7.33 -6.64 -5.02
C PHE A 60 8.44 -6.56 -3.95
N SER A 61 9.65 -7.03 -4.25
CA SER A 61 10.82 -7.01 -3.37
C SER A 61 11.38 -5.60 -3.10
N GLU A 62 11.06 -4.59 -3.92
CA GLU A 62 11.76 -3.30 -3.87
C GLU A 62 10.96 -2.13 -3.29
N THR A 63 9.63 -2.15 -3.35
CA THR A 63 8.80 -1.02 -2.86
C THR A 63 7.50 -1.53 -2.25
N SER A 64 7.26 -1.24 -0.96
CA SER A 64 6.05 -1.68 -0.25
C SER A 64 4.89 -0.68 -0.32
N TYR A 65 5.05 0.46 -1.01
CA TYR A 65 4.01 1.47 -1.15
C TYR A 65 4.22 2.39 -2.37
N ALA A 66 3.17 3.09 -2.80
CA ALA A 66 3.17 4.08 -3.87
C ALA A 66 2.24 5.25 -3.52
N LEU A 67 2.69 6.47 -3.79
CA LEU A 67 1.84 7.66 -3.73
C LEU A 67 1.23 7.93 -5.10
N ILE A 68 -0.10 8.02 -5.17
CA ILE A 68 -0.85 8.18 -6.39
C ILE A 68 -1.56 9.55 -6.35
N ALA A 69 -1.15 10.43 -7.26
CA ALA A 69 -1.77 11.71 -7.53
C ALA A 69 -2.80 11.54 -8.66
N ASP A 70 -4.08 11.52 -8.28
CA ASP A 70 -5.19 11.23 -9.20
C ASP A 70 -6.03 12.47 -9.53
N GLN A 71 -7.13 12.26 -10.25
CA GLN A 71 -8.00 13.34 -10.71
C GLN A 71 -8.53 14.22 -9.56
N ARG A 72 -8.74 13.63 -8.37
CA ARG A 72 -9.19 14.40 -7.21
C ARG A 72 -8.07 15.29 -6.69
N THR A 73 -6.85 14.76 -6.57
CA THR A 73 -5.66 15.56 -6.19
C THR A 73 -5.47 16.74 -7.16
N ALA A 74 -5.59 16.51 -8.47
CA ALA A 74 -5.50 17.57 -9.47
C ALA A 74 -6.56 18.66 -9.24
N THR A 75 -7.81 18.25 -9.00
CA THR A 75 -8.94 19.17 -8.76
C THR A 75 -8.73 20.01 -7.49
N GLU A 76 -8.21 19.39 -6.43
CA GLU A 76 -7.90 20.06 -5.15
C GLU A 76 -6.79 21.11 -5.31
N LEU A 77 -5.81 20.85 -6.16
CA LEU A 77 -4.68 21.77 -6.43
C LEU A 77 -5.04 22.90 -7.41
N GLU A 78 -5.94 22.63 -8.35
CA GLU A 78 -6.39 23.60 -9.35
C GLU A 78 -7.57 24.46 -8.84
N GLY A 79 -8.11 24.12 -7.68
CA GLY A 79 -9.14 24.88 -6.98
C GLY A 79 -8.66 26.28 -6.55
N SER A 80 -9.60 27.23 -6.48
CA SER A 80 -9.29 28.62 -6.11
C SER A 80 -9.03 28.85 -4.62
N ALA A 81 -9.18 27.83 -3.78
CA ALA A 81 -8.94 27.89 -2.34
C ALA A 81 -7.67 27.10 -2.00
N PRO A 82 -6.79 27.60 -1.11
CA PRO A 82 -5.65 26.83 -0.63
C PRO A 82 -6.16 25.70 0.25
N THR A 83 -6.29 24.52 -0.34
CA THR A 83 -6.56 23.27 0.38
C THR A 83 -5.30 22.42 0.40
N ASP A 84 -5.02 21.80 1.54
CA ASP A 84 -4.02 20.75 1.63
C ASP A 84 -4.52 19.56 0.78
N PRO A 85 -3.85 19.21 -0.33
CA PRO A 85 -4.34 18.21 -1.25
C PRO A 85 -4.21 16.81 -0.65
N THR A 86 -5.06 15.92 -1.12
CA THR A 86 -5.07 14.52 -0.68
C THR A 86 -4.54 13.60 -1.77
N LEU A 87 -3.74 12.62 -1.39
CA LEU A 87 -3.14 11.60 -2.26
C LEU A 87 -3.72 10.23 -1.94
N THR A 88 -3.84 9.38 -2.96
CA THR A 88 -4.13 7.97 -2.72
C THR A 88 -2.82 7.26 -2.41
N VAL A 89 -2.72 6.65 -1.24
CA VAL A 89 -1.58 5.80 -0.88
C VAL A 89 -1.98 4.36 -1.13
N ALA A 90 -1.31 3.71 -2.07
CA ALA A 90 -1.39 2.27 -2.26
C ALA A 90 -0.24 1.62 -1.51
N ALA A 91 -0.52 0.67 -0.63
CA ALA A 91 0.49 0.00 0.16
C ALA A 91 0.30 -1.52 0.03
N ALA A 92 1.39 -2.23 -0.23
CA ALA A 92 1.40 -3.67 -0.24
C ALA A 92 1.75 -4.20 1.15
N TRP A 93 0.85 -5.03 1.65
CA TRP A 93 1.04 -5.87 2.81
C TRP A 93 1.24 -7.31 2.34
N GLN A 94 2.08 -8.05 3.04
CA GLN A 94 2.27 -9.47 2.77
C GLN A 94 1.65 -10.30 3.89
N ILE A 95 0.91 -11.34 3.50
CA ILE A 95 0.60 -12.47 4.36
C ILE A 95 1.42 -13.64 3.82
N THR A 96 2.35 -14.14 4.64
CA THR A 96 3.17 -15.28 4.26
C THR A 96 2.62 -16.57 4.89
N PRO A 97 2.83 -17.74 4.28
CA PRO A 97 2.57 -19.02 4.92
C PRO A 97 3.30 -19.18 6.26
N GLY A 98 4.43 -18.49 6.46
CA GLY A 98 5.12 -18.41 7.75
C GLY A 98 4.33 -17.65 8.82
N ASP A 99 3.63 -16.58 8.47
CA ASP A 99 2.75 -15.88 9.43
C ASP A 99 1.61 -16.78 9.91
N GLU A 100 1.04 -17.58 9.01
CA GLU A 100 -0.03 -18.51 9.35
C GLU A 100 0.46 -19.73 10.12
N TRP A 101 1.74 -20.09 9.99
CA TRP A 101 2.37 -21.15 10.77
C TRP A 101 2.34 -20.82 12.26
N ASP A 102 2.82 -19.64 12.65
CA ASP A 102 2.88 -19.21 14.05
C ASP A 102 1.49 -19.06 14.69
N LEU A 103 0.50 -18.74 13.87
CA LEU A 103 -0.89 -18.53 14.26
C LEU A 103 -1.73 -19.80 14.25
N TYR A 104 -1.26 -20.89 13.63
CA TYR A 104 -2.01 -22.12 13.52
C TYR A 104 -2.30 -22.72 14.90
N ARG A 105 -3.59 -22.99 15.16
CA ARG A 105 -4.09 -23.66 16.39
C ARG A 105 -4.99 -24.85 16.07
N GLY A 106 -4.90 -25.38 14.87
CA GLY A 106 -5.73 -26.50 14.43
C GLY A 106 -5.31 -27.84 15.06
N PRO A 107 -6.09 -28.90 14.79
CA PRO A 107 -5.94 -30.18 15.48
C PRO A 107 -4.75 -31.03 15.02
N GLN A 108 -4.11 -30.68 13.89
CA GLN A 108 -3.02 -31.45 13.30
C GLN A 108 -1.70 -30.72 13.48
N ASP A 109 -0.66 -31.42 13.90
CA ASP A 109 0.68 -30.83 13.96
C ASP A 109 1.22 -30.58 12.54
N LEU A 110 1.51 -29.31 12.22
CA LEU A 110 2.02 -28.90 10.91
C LEU A 110 3.35 -29.59 10.58
N ASP A 111 4.20 -29.87 11.57
CA ASP A 111 5.48 -30.56 11.34
C ASP A 111 5.30 -32.01 10.89
N SER A 112 4.16 -32.63 11.22
CA SER A 112 3.84 -34.00 10.85
C SER A 112 3.19 -34.16 9.46
N MET A 113 2.79 -33.04 8.83
CA MET A 113 2.10 -33.05 7.55
C MET A 113 3.07 -33.17 6.35
N PRO A 114 2.68 -33.87 5.26
CA PRO A 114 3.40 -33.80 4.00
C PRO A 114 3.52 -32.35 3.51
N GLU A 115 4.70 -31.99 3.00
CA GLU A 115 5.05 -30.61 2.63
C GLU A 115 4.00 -29.95 1.71
N ASP A 116 3.55 -30.64 0.66
CA ASP A 116 2.55 -30.12 -0.27
C ASP A 116 1.19 -29.84 0.40
N GLN A 117 0.75 -30.73 1.30
CA GLN A 117 -0.52 -30.57 2.03
C GLN A 117 -0.43 -29.43 3.05
N ARG A 118 0.73 -29.29 3.67
CA ARG A 118 1.03 -28.21 4.62
C ARG A 118 1.05 -26.85 3.94
N ILE A 119 1.72 -26.74 2.79
CA ILE A 119 1.74 -25.51 1.99
C ILE A 119 0.31 -25.16 1.54
N ALA A 120 -0.45 -26.14 1.02
CA ALA A 120 -1.83 -25.91 0.59
C ALA A 120 -2.72 -25.42 1.75
N LEU A 121 -2.58 -26.01 2.94
CA LEU A 121 -3.31 -25.59 4.15
C LEU A 121 -2.95 -24.15 4.54
N LEU A 122 -1.67 -23.83 4.67
CA LEU A 122 -1.22 -22.49 5.08
C LEU A 122 -1.61 -21.42 4.07
N ARG A 123 -1.57 -21.73 2.77
CA ARG A 123 -2.10 -20.84 1.72
C ARG A 123 -3.60 -20.61 1.87
N GLY A 124 -4.38 -21.67 2.11
CA GLY A 124 -5.82 -21.55 2.31
C GLY A 124 -6.18 -20.72 3.55
N LEU A 125 -5.41 -20.82 4.63
CA LEU A 125 -5.57 -20.00 5.83
C LEU A 125 -5.25 -18.53 5.56
N ALA A 126 -4.15 -18.26 4.86
CA ALA A 126 -3.78 -16.90 4.43
C ALA A 126 -4.88 -16.26 3.56
N GLU A 127 -5.42 -17.00 2.59
CA GLU A 127 -6.55 -16.55 1.75
C GLU A 127 -7.83 -16.33 2.55
N GLN A 128 -8.14 -17.21 3.50
CA GLN A 128 -9.33 -17.06 4.32
C GLN A 128 -9.25 -15.79 5.18
N ARG A 129 -8.10 -15.57 5.81
CA ARG A 129 -7.84 -14.35 6.58
C ARG A 129 -7.92 -13.12 5.70
N ALA A 130 -7.31 -13.19 4.53
CA ALA A 130 -7.37 -12.14 3.54
C ALA A 130 -8.81 -11.77 3.16
N ASN A 131 -9.61 -12.77 2.79
CA ASN A 131 -11.01 -12.57 2.43
C ASN A 131 -11.83 -12.01 3.60
N GLN A 132 -11.56 -12.43 4.83
CA GLN A 132 -12.20 -11.87 6.02
C GLN A 132 -11.83 -10.40 6.21
N GLU A 133 -10.55 -10.05 6.12
CA GLU A 133 -10.09 -8.66 6.23
C GLU A 133 -10.72 -7.78 5.13
N ALA A 134 -10.83 -8.27 3.90
CA ALA A 134 -11.44 -7.57 2.76
C ALA A 134 -12.93 -7.23 2.97
N GLN A 135 -13.66 -8.16 3.59
CA GLN A 135 -15.08 -7.98 3.89
C GLN A 135 -15.30 -6.94 4.99
N GLU A 136 -14.37 -6.86 5.93
CA GLU A 136 -14.44 -5.91 7.05
C GLU A 136 -13.97 -4.50 6.69
N SER A 137 -13.21 -4.33 5.61
CA SER A 137 -12.59 -3.07 5.18
C SER A 137 -13.29 -2.35 4.02
N GLY A 138 -14.30 -2.98 3.39
CA GLY A 138 -15.13 -2.33 2.38
C GLY A 138 -14.61 -2.36 0.94
N GLY A 139 -13.88 -3.42 0.56
CA GLY A 139 -13.49 -3.68 -0.83
C GLY A 139 -12.00 -3.48 -1.08
N GLU A 140 -11.20 -4.51 -0.75
CA GLU A 140 -9.78 -4.61 -1.04
C GLU A 140 -9.52 -5.67 -2.12
N GLU A 141 -8.50 -5.48 -2.97
CA GLU A 141 -8.13 -6.41 -4.06
C GLU A 141 -6.86 -7.20 -3.68
N TRP A 142 -6.90 -8.53 -3.83
CA TRP A 142 -5.87 -9.48 -3.37
C TRP A 142 -5.20 -10.20 -4.53
N PHE A 143 -3.89 -10.40 -4.44
CA PHE A 143 -3.15 -11.05 -5.51
C PHE A 143 -1.99 -11.91 -4.99
N TRP A 144 -1.86 -13.09 -5.57
CA TRP A 144 -0.72 -13.97 -5.35
C TRP A 144 0.43 -13.58 -6.27
N GLU A 145 1.61 -13.41 -5.70
CA GLU A 145 2.84 -13.46 -6.50
C GLU A 145 3.67 -14.70 -6.17
N PRO A 146 4.18 -15.42 -7.19
CA PRO A 146 5.19 -16.44 -6.98
C PRO A 146 6.51 -15.76 -6.63
N ASN A 147 7.05 -16.01 -5.44
CA ASN A 147 8.44 -15.63 -5.13
C ASN A 147 9.37 -16.47 -6.00
N SER A 148 10.15 -15.82 -6.85
CA SER A 148 10.99 -16.47 -7.86
C SER A 148 12.28 -17.07 -7.28
N GLU A 149 12.61 -16.82 -6.00
CA GLU A 149 13.94 -17.15 -5.50
C GLU A 149 14.04 -18.41 -4.64
N GLN A 150 13.02 -18.88 -3.89
CA GLN A 150 13.20 -20.05 -3.00
C GLN A 150 11.98 -20.98 -2.89
N ARG A 151 12.29 -22.27 -3.11
CA ARG A 151 11.54 -23.51 -2.87
C ARG A 151 10.18 -23.39 -2.14
N GLY A 152 9.10 -23.59 -2.90
CA GLY A 152 7.88 -24.31 -2.47
C GLY A 152 6.95 -23.64 -1.46
N ILE A 153 7.48 -23.04 -0.39
CA ILE A 153 6.74 -22.51 0.77
C ILE A 153 6.49 -21.00 0.64
N ASP A 154 7.27 -20.29 -0.19
CA ASP A 154 7.27 -18.83 -0.26
C ASP A 154 6.33 -18.23 -1.32
N ALA A 155 5.11 -18.76 -1.47
CA ALA A 155 4.10 -17.93 -2.14
C ALA A 155 3.70 -16.81 -1.17
N VAL A 156 3.93 -15.56 -1.55
CA VAL A 156 3.54 -14.42 -0.74
C VAL A 156 2.17 -13.97 -1.22
N LEU A 157 1.20 -13.96 -0.32
CA LEU A 157 -0.09 -13.33 -0.61
C LEU A 157 0.09 -11.84 -0.38
N TRP A 158 0.14 -11.08 -1.45
CA TRP A 158 0.21 -9.63 -1.37
C TRP A 158 -1.21 -9.07 -1.33
N GLN A 159 -1.48 -8.28 -0.29
CA GLN A 159 -2.64 -7.42 -0.21
C GLN A 159 -2.24 -6.03 -0.62
N VAL A 160 -2.90 -5.45 -1.62
CA VAL A 160 -2.78 -4.02 -1.84
C VAL A 160 -3.91 -3.33 -1.10
N LYS A 161 -3.56 -2.57 -0.06
CA LYS A 161 -4.45 -1.67 0.65
C LYS A 161 -4.33 -0.29 0.04
N SER A 162 -5.44 0.40 -0.16
CA SER A 162 -5.41 1.79 -0.61
C SER A 162 -6.21 2.68 0.31
N VAL A 163 -5.66 3.84 0.63
CA VAL A 163 -6.35 4.86 1.42
C VAL A 163 -6.09 6.23 0.82
N ARG A 164 -7.08 7.12 0.88
CA ARG A 164 -6.83 8.54 0.62
C ARG A 164 -6.24 9.16 1.89
N ALA A 165 -5.15 9.91 1.79
CA ALA A 165 -4.52 10.58 2.92
C ALA A 165 -4.23 12.06 2.58
N ASP A 166 -4.17 12.91 3.60
CA ASP A 166 -3.49 14.21 3.46
C ASP A 166 -1.98 14.02 3.30
N LEU A 167 -1.23 15.11 3.05
CA LEU A 167 0.20 14.99 2.79
C LEU A 167 0.96 14.44 4.00
N ALA A 168 0.65 14.91 5.21
CA ALA A 168 1.31 14.43 6.43
C ALA A 168 1.03 12.94 6.71
N GLY A 169 -0.20 12.49 6.47
CA GLY A 169 -0.63 11.11 6.58
C GLY A 169 0.04 10.23 5.52
N ALA A 170 0.13 10.70 4.28
CA ALA A 170 0.84 10.00 3.21
C ALA A 170 2.32 9.76 3.56
N VAL A 171 3.01 10.78 4.08
CA VAL A 171 4.40 10.65 4.55
C VAL A 171 4.53 9.69 5.73
N TYR A 172 3.62 9.78 6.70
CA TYR A 172 3.58 8.85 7.83
C TYR A 172 3.47 7.40 7.34
N ILE A 173 2.54 7.11 6.44
CA ILE A 173 2.37 5.77 5.85
C ILE A 173 3.66 5.30 5.17
N CYS A 174 4.28 6.14 4.34
CA CYS A 174 5.54 5.84 3.66
C CYS A 174 6.64 5.46 4.66
N SER A 175 6.76 6.21 5.75
CA SER A 175 7.75 5.98 6.79
C SER A 175 7.52 4.67 7.56
N VAL A 176 6.27 4.30 7.87
CA VAL A 176 6.00 3.06 8.61
C VAL A 176 6.20 1.83 7.72
N TYR A 177 5.73 1.87 6.46
CA TYR A 177 5.94 0.75 5.54
C TYR A 177 7.42 0.54 5.17
N ALA A 178 8.25 1.59 5.25
CA ALA A 178 9.70 1.44 5.09
C ALA A 178 10.39 0.65 6.23
N VAL A 179 9.76 0.53 7.40
CA VAL A 179 10.37 -0.06 8.62
C VAL A 179 9.81 -1.45 8.98
N LYS A 180 8.83 -1.98 8.21
CA LYS A 180 8.32 -3.37 8.27
C LYS A 180 7.60 -3.82 9.57
N ASP A 181 7.13 -2.93 10.43
CA ASP A 181 6.28 -3.33 11.59
C ASP A 181 4.81 -2.96 11.36
N ILE A 182 4.06 -3.88 10.74
CA ILE A 182 2.83 -3.56 9.98
C ILE A 182 1.56 -4.17 10.61
N ARG A 183 1.68 -5.05 11.63
CA ARG A 183 0.50 -5.69 12.25
C ARG A 183 -0.40 -4.69 12.99
N ASP A 184 0.18 -3.69 13.65
CA ASP A 184 -0.57 -2.63 14.33
C ASP A 184 -1.13 -1.58 13.34
N MET A 185 -0.55 -1.49 12.14
CA MET A 185 -0.95 -0.51 11.13
C MET A 185 -2.31 -0.80 10.51
N HIS A 186 -2.64 -2.06 10.20
CA HIS A 186 -3.94 -2.38 9.59
C HIS A 186 -5.13 -1.94 10.47
N LEU A 187 -5.06 -2.20 11.78
CA LEU A 187 -6.06 -1.77 12.75
C LEU A 187 -6.10 -0.24 12.86
N TYR A 188 -4.96 0.42 12.70
CA TYR A 188 -4.84 1.87 12.69
C TYR A 188 -5.47 2.51 11.44
N PHE A 189 -5.22 1.95 10.24
CA PHE A 189 -5.86 2.38 8.98
C PHE A 189 -7.38 2.26 9.07
N LYS A 190 -7.88 1.12 9.54
CA LYS A 190 -9.31 0.84 9.67
C LYS A 190 -10.01 1.85 10.59
N ARG A 191 -9.47 2.07 11.80
CA ARG A 191 -10.05 3.04 12.75
C ARG A 191 -10.04 4.48 12.24
N THR A 192 -9.01 4.86 11.49
CA THR A 192 -8.85 6.24 11.03
C THR A 192 -9.77 6.54 9.85
N ALA A 193 -9.88 5.61 8.88
CA ALA A 193 -10.79 5.75 7.75
C ALA A 193 -12.27 5.89 8.19
N ASP A 194 -12.68 5.16 9.24
CA ASP A 194 -14.02 5.21 9.80
C ASP A 194 -14.35 6.53 10.51
N THR A 195 -13.35 7.29 10.96
CA THR A 195 -13.53 8.51 11.78
C THR A 195 -13.32 9.82 11.02
N SER A 196 -12.64 9.78 9.87
CA SER A 196 -12.21 10.98 9.13
C SER A 196 -12.98 11.25 7.83
N GLY A 197 -14.10 10.56 7.59
CA GLY A 197 -14.84 10.70 6.32
C GLY A 197 -14.08 10.17 5.11
N GLY A 198 -13.18 9.21 5.31
CA GLY A 198 -12.42 8.54 4.25
C GLY A 198 -11.09 9.18 3.88
N VAL A 199 -10.57 10.14 4.65
CA VAL A 199 -9.22 10.72 4.47
C VAL A 199 -8.32 10.46 5.68
N PHE A 200 -7.24 9.73 5.52
CA PHE A 200 -6.29 9.43 6.58
C PHE A 200 -5.46 10.66 6.97
N HIS A 201 -5.43 10.94 8.26
CA HIS A 201 -4.58 11.94 8.90
C HIS A 201 -3.57 11.22 9.84
N PRO A 202 -2.35 11.73 10.02
CA PRO A 202 -1.40 11.14 10.96
C PRO A 202 -1.92 11.31 12.41
N PRO A 203 -1.47 10.46 13.36
CA PRO A 203 -1.82 10.65 14.76
C PRO A 203 -1.36 12.03 15.25
N ALA A 204 -2.19 12.70 16.05
CA ALA A 204 -1.78 13.92 16.74
C ALA A 204 -0.62 13.59 17.69
N ALA A 205 0.45 14.37 17.61
CA ALA A 205 1.64 14.24 18.45
C ALA A 205 1.35 14.53 19.93
#